data_AF-A0A3C0UWL3-F1
#
_entry.id   AF-A0A3C0UWL3-F1
#
_cell.length_a   1.000
_cell.length_b   1.000
_cell.length_c   1.000
_cell.angle_alpha   90.00
_cell.angle_beta   90.00
_cell.angle_gamma   90.00
#
_symmetry.space_group_name_H-M   'P 1'
#
loop_
_entity.id
_entity.type
_entity.pdbx_description
1 polymer ?
#
loop_
_entity_poly.entity_id
_entity_poly.type
_entity_poly.pdbx_seq_one_letter_code
_entity_poly.pdbx_strand_id
1 'polypeptide(L)'
;MKIIGPGSTGESILPSGLDLSVDELLAATPKSSFEVFTYHYYGMVSRRCMGGQKPENALSAEWLSRTEKGLEFYQNARDKYVPNAPIWCTETAETACGGNPWAATYLDSFRYLEQLGRLAKKGVQVVMHNTLARSEYALLDHDTHNPRPNYWAALLWGKFMGTDVYESANTEVGVDIFVHSLKNKPSGRAVLVINTNDKETSVMIPAGATHYLLTADELMTKKVKLNGQELKLTANDDVPALKGQKVKAGNVQLPAHSILFLTFDKF
;
A
#
# COMPACT_ATOMS: atom_id res chain seq x y z
N MET A 1 3.78 26.74 -8.10
CA MET A 1 4.77 25.88 -7.42
C MET A 1 4.20 25.57 -6.05
N LYS A 2 4.13 24.29 -5.65
CA LYS A 2 3.68 23.91 -4.30
C LYS A 2 4.89 23.67 -3.39
N ILE A 3 4.90 24.22 -2.19
CA ILE A 3 5.93 23.93 -1.17
C ILE A 3 5.37 22.85 -0.23
N ILE A 4 6.07 21.72 -0.13
CA ILE A 4 5.68 20.59 0.72
C ILE A 4 6.79 20.32 1.74
N GLY A 5 6.42 19.90 2.94
CA GLY A 5 7.35 19.62 4.02
C GLY A 5 6.62 19.26 5.32
N PRO A 6 7.32 18.91 6.39
CA PRO A 6 8.78 18.91 6.53
C PRO A 6 9.47 17.64 5.99
N GLY A 7 8.75 16.56 5.72
CA GLY A 7 9.36 15.26 5.38
C GLY A 7 9.99 14.58 6.60
N SER A 8 9.41 14.79 7.79
CA SER A 8 9.92 14.22 9.04
C SER A 8 9.80 12.69 9.08
N THR A 9 10.69 12.06 9.84
CA THR A 9 10.78 10.61 10.02
C THR A 9 11.28 10.30 11.43
N GLY A 10 11.04 9.09 11.93
CA GLY A 10 11.77 8.54 13.08
C GLY A 10 10.94 8.21 14.31
N GLU A 11 9.73 8.75 14.44
CA GLU A 11 8.96 8.68 15.69
C GLU A 11 8.37 7.30 16.01
N SER A 12 8.49 6.35 15.08
CA SER A 12 8.12 4.94 15.28
C SER A 12 9.29 3.95 15.14
N ILE A 13 10.51 4.41 14.82
CA ILE A 13 11.62 3.53 14.43
C ILE A 13 12.99 3.92 15.01
N LEU A 14 13.21 5.17 15.42
CA LEU A 14 14.48 5.64 15.97
C LEU A 14 14.38 5.79 17.50
N PRO A 15 15.47 5.52 18.25
CA PRO A 15 15.52 5.81 19.67
C PRO A 15 15.29 7.31 19.92
N SER A 16 14.42 7.64 20.88
CA SER A 16 14.16 9.02 21.29
C SER A 16 15.45 9.74 21.70
N GLY A 17 15.68 10.96 21.18
CA GLY A 17 16.77 11.85 21.62
C GLY A 17 18.05 11.85 20.77
N LEU A 18 18.05 11.16 19.62
CA LEU A 18 19.16 11.22 18.65
C LEU A 18 18.88 12.17 17.47
N ASP A 19 17.65 12.67 17.34
CA ASP A 19 17.21 13.55 16.25
C ASP A 19 16.46 14.78 16.77
N LEU A 20 16.42 15.83 15.94
CA LEU A 20 15.55 17.00 16.11
C LEU A 20 14.09 16.55 16.07
N SER A 21 13.31 16.84 17.11
CA SER A 21 11.90 16.45 17.14
C SER A 21 11.06 17.24 16.13
N VAL A 22 9.95 16.66 15.67
CA VAL A 22 8.95 17.37 14.85
C VAL A 22 8.44 18.64 15.53
N ASP A 23 8.26 18.61 16.85
CA ASP A 23 7.85 19.78 17.62
C ASP A 23 8.89 20.90 17.55
N GLU A 24 10.18 20.58 17.74
CA GLU A 24 11.26 21.57 17.64
C GLU A 24 11.42 22.11 16.21
N LEU A 25 11.33 21.23 15.20
CA LEU A 25 11.42 21.61 13.80
C LEU A 25 10.30 22.58 13.39
N LEU A 26 9.07 22.32 13.82
CA LEU A 26 7.88 23.09 13.42
C LEU A 26 7.65 24.33 14.31
N ALA A 27 8.18 24.36 15.53
CA ALA A 27 8.12 25.53 16.41
C ALA A 27 9.22 26.57 16.15
N ALA A 28 10.23 26.23 15.33
CA ALA A 28 11.35 27.11 15.02
C ALA A 28 10.92 28.46 14.41
N THR A 29 11.77 29.49 14.61
CA THR A 29 11.57 30.83 14.06
C THR A 29 12.72 31.20 13.11
N PRO A 30 12.43 31.78 11.93
CA PRO A 30 11.10 32.06 11.37
C PRO A 30 10.32 30.77 11.05
N LYS A 31 8.99 30.81 11.19
CA LYS A 31 8.14 29.66 10.92
C LYS A 31 8.23 29.28 9.45
N SER A 32 8.54 28.01 9.17
CA SER A 32 8.41 27.45 7.82
C SER A 32 6.94 27.34 7.45
N SER A 33 6.57 27.74 6.23
CA SER A 33 5.22 27.57 5.69
C SER A 33 5.21 26.48 4.64
N PHE A 34 4.32 25.49 4.79
CA PHE A 34 4.11 24.42 3.82
C PHE A 34 2.64 24.42 3.39
N GLU A 35 2.39 24.18 2.09
CA GLU A 35 1.03 24.01 1.56
C GLU A 35 0.51 22.58 1.76
N VAL A 36 1.42 21.63 2.01
CA VAL A 36 1.12 20.23 2.29
C VAL A 36 2.06 19.76 3.39
N PHE A 37 1.49 19.14 4.42
CA PHE A 37 2.24 18.48 5.47
C PHE A 37 2.75 17.12 4.98
N THR A 38 4.05 16.87 5.09
CA THR A 38 4.67 15.65 4.60
C THR A 38 5.44 14.92 5.67
N TYR A 39 5.42 13.60 5.60
CA TYR A 39 6.12 12.71 6.52
C TYR A 39 6.58 11.44 5.81
N HIS A 40 7.55 10.76 6.40
CA HIS A 40 8.04 9.47 5.94
C HIS A 40 7.60 8.39 6.93
N TYR A 41 7.45 7.15 6.46
CA TYR A 41 7.04 6.05 7.31
C TYR A 41 7.68 4.73 6.91
N TYR A 42 8.16 3.99 7.91
CA TYR A 42 8.54 2.59 7.77
C TYR A 42 8.03 1.82 9.00
N GLY A 43 7.60 0.57 8.83
CA GLY A 43 7.01 -0.21 9.93
C GLY A 43 8.01 -0.57 11.04
N MET A 44 9.29 -0.69 10.67
CA MET A 44 10.45 -0.93 11.52
C MET A 44 11.72 -0.60 10.71
N VAL A 45 12.90 -0.76 11.30
CA VAL A 45 14.16 -0.95 10.57
C VAL A 45 14.31 -2.39 10.08
N SER A 46 15.09 -2.62 9.02
CA SER A 46 15.37 -3.96 8.50
C SER A 46 16.44 -4.70 9.32
N ARG A 47 16.67 -5.98 9.02
CA ARG A 47 17.77 -6.77 9.61
C ARG A 47 19.16 -6.11 9.47
N ARG A 48 19.36 -5.24 8.47
CA ARG A 48 20.62 -4.49 8.28
C ARG A 48 20.88 -3.48 9.41
N CYS A 49 19.83 -3.02 10.05
CA CYS A 49 19.86 -2.11 11.18
C CYS A 49 19.33 -2.80 12.44
N MET A 50 19.53 -4.11 12.57
CA MET A 50 19.14 -4.93 13.73
C MET A 50 17.63 -4.97 14.01
N GLY A 51 16.80 -4.73 13.00
CA GLY A 51 15.35 -4.86 13.10
C GLY A 51 14.89 -6.31 13.27
N GLY A 52 13.83 -6.49 14.07
CA GLY A 52 13.31 -7.79 14.47
C GLY A 52 12.09 -8.29 13.71
N GLN A 53 11.70 -7.62 12.61
CA GLN A 53 10.57 -8.09 11.80
C GLN A 53 10.88 -9.46 11.20
N LYS A 54 9.88 -10.34 11.16
CA LYS A 54 10.00 -11.70 10.63
C LYS A 54 8.94 -11.98 9.57
N PRO A 55 9.23 -12.80 8.55
CA PRO A 55 8.28 -13.07 7.47
C PRO A 55 6.98 -13.71 7.97
N GLU A 56 7.02 -14.56 9.00
CA GLU A 56 5.83 -15.17 9.60
C GLU A 56 4.85 -14.16 10.22
N ASN A 57 5.32 -12.95 10.56
CA ASN A 57 4.50 -11.89 11.12
C ASN A 57 4.09 -10.84 10.08
N ALA A 58 4.52 -10.97 8.82
CA ALA A 58 4.31 -9.95 7.78
C ALA A 58 2.84 -9.81 7.34
N LEU A 59 2.00 -10.80 7.63
CA LEU A 59 0.54 -10.75 7.39
C LEU A 59 -0.26 -10.51 8.67
N SER A 60 0.39 -10.29 9.81
CA SER A 60 -0.31 -10.01 11.06
C SER A 60 -1.06 -8.67 11.01
N ALA A 61 -2.25 -8.63 11.60
CA ALA A 61 -3.01 -7.39 11.75
C ALA A 61 -2.21 -6.32 12.49
N GLU A 62 -1.37 -6.72 13.46
CA GLU A 62 -0.45 -5.81 14.13
C GLU A 62 0.46 -5.13 13.12
N TRP A 63 1.21 -5.88 12.30
CA TRP A 63 2.14 -5.33 11.33
C TRP A 63 1.45 -4.42 10.31
N LEU A 64 0.35 -4.87 9.72
CA LEU A 64 -0.34 -4.16 8.63
C LEU A 64 -0.99 -2.85 9.09
N SER A 65 -1.47 -2.78 10.34
CA SER A 65 -2.08 -1.57 10.92
C SER A 65 -1.07 -0.56 11.46
N ARG A 66 0.23 -0.88 11.56
CA ARG A 66 1.24 0.04 12.13
C ARG A 66 1.29 1.39 11.41
N THR A 67 0.96 1.44 10.12
CA THR A 67 0.96 2.69 9.35
C THR A 67 -0.02 3.73 9.90
N GLU A 68 -1.08 3.29 10.56
CA GLU A 68 -2.11 4.16 11.14
C GLU A 68 -1.59 4.86 12.40
N LYS A 69 -0.76 4.19 13.21
CA LYS A 69 -0.11 4.81 14.38
C LYS A 69 0.87 5.90 13.96
N GLY A 70 1.66 5.64 12.91
CA GLY A 70 2.54 6.64 12.33
C GLY A 70 1.75 7.85 11.79
N LEU A 71 0.66 7.58 11.06
CA LEU A 71 -0.21 8.64 10.56
C LEU A 71 -0.83 9.47 11.69
N GLU A 72 -1.35 8.84 12.75
CA GLU A 72 -1.98 9.54 13.88
C GLU A 72 -1.03 10.56 14.52
N PHE A 73 0.23 10.16 14.74
CA PHE A 73 1.26 11.07 15.24
C PHE A 73 1.42 12.31 14.35
N TYR A 74 1.57 12.12 13.03
CA TYR A 74 1.77 13.23 12.10
C TYR A 74 0.50 14.04 11.83
N GLN A 75 -0.68 13.45 11.96
CA GLN A 75 -1.95 14.20 11.92
C GLN A 75 -2.02 15.18 13.10
N ASN A 76 -1.67 14.73 14.31
CA ASN A 76 -1.63 15.59 15.49
C ASN A 76 -0.61 16.74 15.32
N ALA A 77 0.57 16.45 14.76
CA ALA A 77 1.56 17.49 14.45
C ALA A 77 1.04 18.47 13.39
N ARG A 78 0.44 17.98 12.29
CA ARG A 78 -0.19 18.80 11.25
C ARG A 78 -1.26 19.71 11.84
N ASP A 79 -2.16 19.17 12.64
CA ASP A 79 -3.28 19.92 13.24
C ASP A 79 -2.78 21.01 14.19
N LYS A 80 -1.68 20.77 14.91
CA LYS A 80 -1.06 21.74 15.83
C LYS A 80 -0.34 22.88 15.10
N TYR A 81 0.43 22.58 14.05
CA TYR A 81 1.34 23.57 13.44
C TYR A 81 0.90 24.12 12.09
N VAL A 82 0.17 23.32 11.30
CA VAL A 82 -0.28 23.66 9.94
C VAL A 82 -1.73 23.18 9.76
N PRO A 83 -2.68 23.71 10.54
CA PRO A 83 -4.05 23.18 10.59
C PRO A 83 -4.70 23.18 9.21
N ASN A 84 -5.49 22.13 8.93
CA ASN A 84 -6.20 21.90 7.67
C ASN A 84 -5.31 21.66 6.43
N ALA A 85 -3.98 21.71 6.53
CA ALA A 85 -3.12 21.37 5.41
C ALA A 85 -3.34 19.91 4.98
N PRO A 86 -3.37 19.59 3.68
CA PRO A 86 -3.36 18.21 3.23
C PRO A 86 -2.14 17.46 3.75
N ILE A 87 -2.27 16.15 3.91
CA ILE A 87 -1.19 15.30 4.44
C ILE A 87 -0.77 14.24 3.43
N TRP A 88 0.53 14.17 3.12
CA TRP A 88 1.13 13.22 2.18
C TRP A 88 2.22 12.39 2.88
N CYS A 89 2.24 11.09 2.61
CA CYS A 89 3.37 10.23 2.95
C CYS A 89 4.37 10.26 1.79
N THR A 90 5.47 11.01 1.91
CA THR A 90 6.39 11.29 0.80
C THR A 90 7.57 10.32 0.71
N GLU A 91 7.67 9.37 1.64
CA GLU A 91 8.59 8.25 1.54
C GLU A 91 8.09 7.11 2.43
N THR A 92 7.85 5.93 1.87
CA THR A 92 7.50 4.74 2.65
C THR A 92 7.90 3.45 1.97
N ALA A 93 8.17 2.42 2.75
CA ALA A 93 8.34 1.05 2.27
C ALA A 93 8.09 0.03 3.40
N GLU A 94 8.47 -1.23 3.20
CA GLU A 94 8.37 -2.29 4.22
C GLU A 94 9.10 -1.93 5.52
N THR A 95 10.44 -1.86 5.47
CA THR A 95 11.28 -1.41 6.58
C THR A 95 12.34 -0.42 6.11
N ALA A 96 12.74 0.46 7.03
CA ALA A 96 13.87 1.35 6.84
C ALA A 96 15.17 0.55 6.70
N CYS A 97 16.25 1.23 6.33
CA CYS A 97 17.51 0.56 5.97
C CYS A 97 17.34 -0.44 4.82
N GLY A 98 16.60 -0.03 3.79
CA GLY A 98 16.51 -0.71 2.49
C GLY A 98 15.58 -1.91 2.39
N GLY A 99 14.79 -2.22 3.42
CA GLY A 99 13.89 -3.38 3.43
C GLY A 99 14.58 -4.70 3.83
N ASN A 100 13.76 -5.64 4.30
CA ASN A 100 14.13 -7.03 4.50
C ASN A 100 14.07 -7.83 3.18
N PRO A 101 14.71 -9.01 3.06
CA PRO A 101 14.72 -9.78 1.81
C PRO A 101 13.34 -10.15 1.25
N TRP A 102 12.33 -10.32 2.11
CA TRP A 102 10.96 -10.61 1.68
C TRP A 102 10.20 -9.37 1.17
N ALA A 103 10.76 -8.17 1.30
CA ALA A 103 10.15 -6.97 0.70
C ALA A 103 10.14 -7.05 -0.85
N ALA A 104 10.96 -7.93 -1.42
CA ALA A 104 11.00 -8.20 -2.86
C ALA A 104 10.01 -9.29 -3.32
N THR A 105 9.23 -9.89 -2.41
CA THR A 105 8.37 -11.05 -2.71
C THR A 105 6.89 -10.70 -2.61
N TYR A 106 6.02 -11.64 -3.02
CA TYR A 106 4.57 -11.48 -2.97
C TYR A 106 4.04 -11.20 -1.55
N LEU A 107 4.74 -11.68 -0.53
CA LEU A 107 4.46 -11.42 0.88
C LEU A 107 4.30 -9.92 1.20
N ASP A 108 5.13 -9.03 0.63
CA ASP A 108 5.02 -7.59 0.92
C ASP A 108 3.89 -6.88 0.14
N SER A 109 3.32 -7.52 -0.88
CA SER A 109 2.23 -6.93 -1.67
C SER A 109 0.97 -6.70 -0.84
N PHE A 110 0.77 -7.50 0.21
CA PHE A 110 -0.28 -7.31 1.21
C PHE A 110 -0.07 -5.99 1.96
N ARG A 111 1.08 -5.82 2.62
CA ARG A 111 1.42 -4.58 3.34
C ARG A 111 1.39 -3.37 2.41
N TYR A 112 1.88 -3.50 1.18
CA TYR A 112 1.83 -2.42 0.19
C TYR A 112 0.40 -1.93 -0.04
N LEU A 113 -0.54 -2.83 -0.35
CA LEU A 113 -1.92 -2.46 -0.67
C LEU A 113 -2.77 -2.11 0.56
N GLU A 114 -2.53 -2.79 1.69
CA GLU A 114 -3.10 -2.44 3.00
C GLU A 114 -2.74 -1.01 3.39
N GLN A 115 -1.47 -0.62 3.23
CA GLN A 115 -1.03 0.73 3.53
C GLN A 115 -1.75 1.76 2.65
N LEU A 116 -1.83 1.52 1.34
CA LEU A 116 -2.54 2.44 0.44
C LEU A 116 -4.02 2.57 0.81
N GLY A 117 -4.71 1.45 1.06
CA GLY A 117 -6.12 1.45 1.44
C GLY A 117 -6.39 2.13 2.77
N ARG A 118 -5.63 1.79 3.82
CA ARG A 118 -5.78 2.35 5.16
C ARG A 118 -5.49 3.85 5.19
N LEU A 119 -4.40 4.29 4.55
CA LEU A 119 -4.05 5.70 4.50
C LEU A 119 -5.08 6.51 3.69
N ALA A 120 -5.61 5.96 2.59
CA ALA A 120 -6.67 6.61 1.81
C ALA A 120 -7.95 6.81 2.64
N LYS A 121 -8.39 5.80 3.41
CA LYS A 121 -9.54 5.93 4.32
C LYS A 121 -9.36 7.02 5.39
N LYS A 122 -8.11 7.31 5.75
CA LYS A 122 -7.74 8.35 6.74
C LYS A 122 -7.42 9.70 6.11
N GLY A 123 -7.69 9.88 4.81
CA GLY A 123 -7.55 11.16 4.12
C GLY A 123 -6.13 11.52 3.66
N VAL A 124 -5.18 10.57 3.69
CA VAL A 124 -3.87 10.77 3.06
C VAL A 124 -4.05 10.78 1.55
N GLN A 125 -3.57 11.84 0.90
CA GLN A 125 -3.83 12.04 -0.54
C GLN A 125 -2.76 11.45 -1.45
N VAL A 126 -1.52 11.34 -0.96
CA VAL A 126 -0.38 10.85 -1.73
C VAL A 126 0.46 9.94 -0.84
N VAL A 127 0.86 8.80 -1.41
CA VAL A 127 1.81 7.87 -0.81
C VAL A 127 2.92 7.62 -1.84
N MET A 128 4.15 7.95 -1.50
CA MET A 128 5.32 7.76 -2.36
C MET A 128 6.11 6.55 -1.87
N HIS A 129 6.09 5.47 -2.65
CA HIS A 129 6.82 4.26 -2.34
C HIS A 129 8.31 4.42 -2.63
N ASN A 130 9.13 4.13 -1.63
CA ASN A 130 10.56 4.06 -1.72
C ASN A 130 10.98 2.60 -2.01
N THR A 131 11.65 2.25 -3.10
CA THR A 131 12.00 3.07 -4.27
C THR A 131 11.45 2.42 -5.54
N LEU A 132 11.65 3.10 -6.68
CA LEU A 132 11.39 2.49 -7.97
C LEU A 132 12.30 1.28 -8.27
N ALA A 133 13.63 1.38 -8.06
CA ALA A 133 14.58 0.39 -8.61
C ALA A 133 15.78 0.04 -7.70
N ARG A 134 15.78 0.43 -6.42
CA ARG A 134 16.90 0.17 -5.50
C ARG A 134 16.46 -0.32 -4.12
N SER A 135 17.27 -1.23 -3.57
CA SER A 135 17.04 -1.95 -2.31
C SER A 135 16.02 -3.09 -2.42
N GLU A 136 15.78 -3.80 -1.32
CA GLU A 136 14.91 -4.99 -1.31
C GLU A 136 13.44 -4.63 -1.54
N TYR A 137 13.00 -3.49 -1.01
CA TYR A 137 11.64 -3.00 -1.17
C TYR A 137 11.33 -2.40 -2.56
N ALA A 138 12.28 -2.39 -3.49
CA ALA A 138 12.10 -1.73 -4.79
C ALA A 138 10.92 -2.33 -5.57
N LEU A 139 10.25 -1.52 -6.39
CA LEU A 139 9.24 -2.02 -7.31
C LEU A 139 9.86 -2.82 -8.48
N LEU A 140 11.03 -2.39 -8.94
CA LEU A 140 11.80 -3.05 -9.99
C LEU A 140 13.05 -3.68 -9.40
N ASP A 141 13.47 -4.78 -10.02
CA ASP A 141 14.76 -5.35 -9.73
C ASP A 141 15.90 -4.40 -10.14
N HIS A 142 16.92 -4.28 -9.28
CA HIS A 142 17.99 -3.31 -9.46
C HIS A 142 18.84 -3.57 -10.71
N ASP A 143 19.14 -4.83 -11.00
CA ASP A 143 20.05 -5.19 -12.09
C ASP A 143 19.28 -5.37 -13.40
N THR A 144 18.12 -6.02 -13.31
CA THR A 144 17.38 -6.44 -14.51
C THR A 144 16.24 -5.50 -14.88
N HIS A 145 15.85 -4.57 -14.00
CA HIS A 145 14.63 -3.76 -14.12
C HIS A 145 13.33 -4.56 -14.27
N ASN A 146 13.38 -5.87 -14.02
CA ASN A 146 12.19 -6.70 -14.05
C ASN A 146 11.24 -6.30 -12.93
N PRO A 147 9.92 -6.23 -13.21
CA PRO A 147 8.90 -6.01 -12.19
C PRO A 147 8.96 -7.02 -11.04
N ARG A 148 8.97 -6.51 -9.81
CA ARG A 148 8.76 -7.30 -8.60
C ARG A 148 7.26 -7.38 -8.27
N PRO A 149 6.82 -8.27 -7.37
CA PRO A 149 5.42 -8.40 -6.98
C PRO A 149 4.71 -7.07 -6.67
N ASN A 150 5.35 -6.18 -5.92
CA ASN A 150 4.80 -4.87 -5.59
C ASN A 150 4.60 -3.95 -6.82
N TYR A 151 5.37 -4.11 -7.90
CA TYR A 151 5.10 -3.37 -9.14
C TYR A 151 3.74 -3.76 -9.73
N TRP A 152 3.40 -5.05 -9.74
CA TRP A 152 2.12 -5.52 -10.25
C TRP A 152 0.95 -5.06 -9.39
N ALA A 153 1.13 -5.07 -8.06
CA ALA A 153 0.17 -4.49 -7.11
C ALA A 153 -0.03 -2.98 -7.36
N ALA A 154 1.06 -2.22 -7.48
CA ALA A 154 1.05 -0.79 -7.77
C ALA A 154 0.39 -0.48 -9.12
N LEU A 155 0.65 -1.31 -10.15
CA LEU A 155 0.07 -1.16 -11.47
C LEU A 155 -1.45 -1.36 -11.45
N LEU A 156 -1.97 -2.38 -10.76
CA LEU A 156 -3.42 -2.60 -10.64
C LEU A 156 -4.09 -1.51 -9.80
N TRP A 157 -3.47 -1.10 -8.68
CA TRP A 157 -3.93 0.04 -7.90
C TRP A 157 -4.04 1.30 -8.77
N GLY A 158 -2.94 1.65 -9.45
CA GLY A 158 -2.86 2.82 -10.31
C GLY A 158 -3.77 2.75 -11.54
N LYS A 159 -4.19 1.56 -11.97
CA LYS A 159 -5.14 1.37 -13.07
C LYS A 159 -6.59 1.50 -12.64
N PHE A 160 -6.94 1.03 -11.44
CA PHE A 160 -8.35 0.88 -11.04
C PHE A 160 -8.80 1.84 -9.95
N MET A 161 -7.99 2.07 -8.92
CA MET A 161 -8.42 2.84 -7.74
C MET A 161 -8.47 4.33 -8.07
N GLY A 162 -9.66 4.91 -8.00
CA GLY A 162 -9.91 6.34 -8.15
C GLY A 162 -9.68 7.14 -6.86
N THR A 163 -10.05 8.42 -6.89
CA THR A 163 -9.76 9.37 -5.80
C THR A 163 -10.85 9.45 -4.75
N ASP A 164 -12.11 9.20 -5.13
CA ASP A 164 -13.20 9.17 -4.15
C ASP A 164 -13.12 7.88 -3.35
N VAL A 165 -12.98 7.99 -2.04
CA VAL A 165 -12.90 6.87 -1.09
C VAL A 165 -14.26 6.69 -0.42
N TYR A 166 -14.72 5.44 -0.34
CA TYR A 166 -16.01 5.10 0.25
C TYR A 166 -15.81 4.24 1.49
N GLU A 167 -16.73 4.37 2.44
CA GLU A 167 -16.74 3.49 3.60
C GLU A 167 -17.03 2.04 3.22
N SER A 168 -16.36 1.17 3.94
CA SER A 168 -16.42 -0.28 3.79
C SER A 168 -16.31 -0.91 5.17
N ALA A 169 -17.10 -1.97 5.39
CA ALA A 169 -16.99 -2.80 6.58
C ALA A 169 -16.23 -4.07 6.21
N ASN A 170 -15.24 -4.41 7.04
CA ASN A 170 -14.58 -5.71 6.96
C ASN A 170 -15.57 -6.78 7.43
N THR A 171 -15.69 -7.84 6.65
CA THR A 171 -16.63 -8.93 6.93
C THR A 171 -16.04 -9.99 7.85
N GLU A 172 -14.71 -10.09 7.89
CA GLU A 172 -13.97 -11.13 8.60
C GLU A 172 -12.60 -10.58 9.03
N VAL A 173 -12.07 -11.05 10.18
CA VAL A 173 -10.71 -10.71 10.61
C VAL A 173 -9.72 -11.28 9.59
N GLY A 174 -8.77 -10.45 9.14
CA GLY A 174 -7.83 -10.82 8.08
C GLY A 174 -8.41 -10.73 6.67
N VAL A 175 -9.62 -10.18 6.52
CA VAL A 175 -10.21 -9.84 5.23
C VAL A 175 -10.58 -8.35 5.20
N ASP A 176 -9.69 -7.56 4.61
CA ASP A 176 -9.85 -6.11 4.49
C ASP A 176 -10.43 -5.73 3.11
N ILE A 177 -11.38 -4.79 3.11
CA ILE A 177 -12.04 -4.30 1.90
C ILE A 177 -11.84 -2.79 1.78
N PHE A 178 -11.35 -2.33 0.63
CA PHE A 178 -11.20 -0.91 0.30
C PHE A 178 -12.01 -0.57 -0.95
N VAL A 179 -12.87 0.44 -0.86
CA VAL A 179 -13.78 0.83 -1.95
C VAL A 179 -13.47 2.23 -2.41
N HIS A 180 -13.17 2.38 -3.69
CA HIS A 180 -12.92 3.66 -4.34
C HIS A 180 -13.87 3.84 -5.53
N SER A 181 -13.93 5.07 -6.06
CA SER A 181 -14.43 5.31 -7.40
C SER A 181 -13.58 4.51 -8.39
N LEU A 182 -14.16 4.09 -9.51
CA LEU A 182 -13.36 3.53 -10.58
C LEU A 182 -12.59 4.66 -11.27
N LYS A 183 -11.28 4.49 -11.43
CA LYS A 183 -10.43 5.50 -12.06
C LYS A 183 -10.96 5.90 -13.44
N ASN A 184 -11.03 7.20 -13.69
CA ASN A 184 -11.60 7.80 -14.90
C ASN A 184 -13.08 7.45 -15.18
N LYS A 185 -13.80 6.92 -14.18
CA LYS A 185 -15.23 6.57 -14.28
C LYS A 185 -15.95 6.76 -12.94
N PRO A 186 -16.35 7.99 -12.58
CA PRO A 186 -16.93 8.31 -11.26
C PRO A 186 -18.19 7.51 -10.89
N SER A 187 -18.99 7.11 -11.88
CA SER A 187 -20.18 6.25 -11.68
C SER A 187 -19.83 4.78 -11.42
N GLY A 188 -18.57 4.39 -11.59
CA GLY A 188 -18.08 3.04 -11.33
C GLY A 188 -17.48 2.91 -9.93
N ARG A 189 -17.22 1.67 -9.53
CA ARG A 189 -16.51 1.34 -8.28
C ARG A 189 -15.32 0.44 -8.57
N ALA A 190 -14.22 0.71 -7.88
CA ALA A 190 -13.08 -0.19 -7.77
C ALA A 190 -13.03 -0.69 -6.33
N VAL A 191 -12.99 -2.01 -6.16
CA VAL A 191 -12.96 -2.64 -4.84
C VAL A 191 -11.70 -3.48 -4.77
N LEU A 192 -10.89 -3.26 -3.74
CA LEU A 192 -9.77 -4.09 -3.36
C LEU A 192 -10.20 -4.93 -2.16
N VAL A 193 -9.99 -6.23 -2.25
CA VAL A 193 -10.22 -7.19 -1.15
C VAL A 193 -8.91 -7.93 -0.91
N ILE A 194 -8.45 -7.98 0.33
CA ILE A 194 -7.21 -8.64 0.73
C ILE A 194 -7.55 -9.74 1.73
N ASN A 195 -7.16 -10.98 1.44
CA ASN A 195 -7.26 -12.10 2.39
C ASN A 195 -5.87 -12.47 2.90
N THR A 196 -5.59 -12.17 4.16
CA THR A 196 -4.34 -12.52 4.83
C THR A 196 -4.37 -13.90 5.47
N ASN A 197 -5.55 -14.55 5.55
CA ASN A 197 -5.73 -15.81 6.26
C ASN A 197 -5.17 -17.00 5.48
N ASP A 198 -4.81 -18.06 6.22
CA ASP A 198 -4.38 -19.37 5.68
C ASP A 198 -5.56 -20.19 5.09
N LYS A 199 -6.77 -19.61 5.04
CA LYS A 199 -7.99 -20.26 4.59
C LYS A 199 -8.65 -19.45 3.48
N GLU A 200 -9.27 -20.17 2.55
CA GLU A 200 -10.17 -19.56 1.59
C GLU A 200 -11.44 -19.04 2.29
N THR A 201 -12.00 -17.98 1.73
CA THR A 201 -13.24 -17.36 2.14
C THR A 201 -13.99 -16.88 0.89
N SER A 202 -15.07 -16.12 1.05
CA SER A 202 -15.78 -15.52 -0.07
C SER A 202 -16.30 -14.13 0.28
N VAL A 203 -16.46 -13.31 -0.74
CA VAL A 203 -17.13 -12.00 -0.64
C VAL A 203 -18.38 -11.99 -1.50
N MET A 204 -19.46 -11.41 -0.96
CA MET A 204 -20.70 -11.22 -1.70
C MET A 204 -20.64 -9.91 -2.49
N ILE A 205 -20.87 -9.98 -3.80
CA ILE A 205 -20.94 -8.80 -4.66
C ILE A 205 -22.37 -8.58 -5.18
N PRO A 206 -22.88 -7.34 -5.20
CA PRO A 206 -24.29 -7.07 -5.52
C PRO A 206 -24.58 -6.99 -7.02
N ALA A 207 -23.55 -6.92 -7.86
CA ALA A 207 -23.66 -6.78 -9.31
C ALA A 207 -22.56 -7.57 -10.02
N GLY A 208 -22.70 -7.76 -11.33
CA GLY A 208 -21.63 -8.33 -12.14
C GLY A 208 -20.40 -7.40 -12.16
N ALA A 209 -19.21 -7.99 -12.10
CA ALA A 209 -17.95 -7.27 -12.03
C ALA A 209 -16.90 -7.84 -12.98
N THR A 210 -15.81 -7.10 -13.17
CA THR A 210 -14.57 -7.67 -13.73
C THR A 210 -13.56 -7.88 -12.60
N HIS A 211 -13.11 -9.11 -12.48
CA HIS A 211 -12.27 -9.66 -11.42
C HIS A 211 -10.81 -9.79 -11.89
N TYR A 212 -9.89 -9.30 -11.07
CA TYR A 212 -8.44 -9.38 -11.22
C TYR A 212 -7.82 -9.88 -9.90
N LEU A 213 -7.55 -11.19 -9.81
CA LEU A 213 -6.99 -11.80 -8.62
C LEU A 213 -5.50 -12.04 -8.78
N LEU A 214 -4.75 -11.46 -7.86
CA LEU A 214 -3.36 -11.78 -7.65
C LEU A 214 -3.24 -12.97 -6.70
N THR A 215 -2.44 -13.95 -7.11
CA THR A 215 -2.01 -15.08 -6.28
C THR A 215 -0.54 -15.40 -6.54
N ALA A 216 0.03 -16.25 -5.69
CA ALA A 216 1.33 -16.86 -5.89
C ALA A 216 1.29 -18.30 -5.38
N ASP A 217 2.22 -19.15 -5.85
CA ASP A 217 2.31 -20.54 -5.38
C ASP A 217 2.85 -20.64 -3.95
N GLU A 218 3.57 -19.60 -3.50
CA GLU A 218 4.10 -19.43 -2.16
C GLU A 218 4.23 -17.92 -1.84
N LEU A 219 4.21 -17.53 -0.57
CA LEU A 219 4.33 -16.12 -0.17
C LEU A 219 5.70 -15.51 -0.48
N MET A 220 6.76 -16.32 -0.37
CA MET A 220 8.16 -15.89 -0.46
C MET A 220 8.72 -15.98 -1.90
N THR A 221 7.87 -15.83 -2.91
CA THR A 221 8.28 -15.84 -4.32
C THR A 221 8.26 -14.45 -4.94
N LYS A 222 9.07 -14.26 -5.99
CA LYS A 222 9.06 -13.06 -6.85
C LYS A 222 8.04 -13.15 -7.99
N LYS A 223 7.38 -14.30 -8.17
CA LYS A 223 6.43 -14.56 -9.24
C LYS A 223 4.99 -14.32 -8.77
N VAL A 224 4.24 -13.52 -9.53
CA VAL A 224 2.82 -13.26 -9.26
C VAL A 224 2.00 -13.74 -10.43
N LYS A 225 0.82 -14.31 -10.15
CA LYS A 225 -0.17 -14.69 -11.15
C LYS A 225 -1.32 -13.71 -11.11
N LEU A 226 -1.78 -13.26 -12.27
CA LEU A 226 -3.07 -12.59 -12.43
C LEU A 226 -4.05 -13.60 -13.02
N ASN A 227 -5.13 -13.90 -12.29
CA ASN A 227 -6.16 -14.84 -12.74
C ASN A 227 -5.58 -16.20 -13.18
N GLY A 228 -4.56 -16.67 -12.46
CA GLY A 228 -3.85 -17.92 -12.73
C GLY A 228 -2.70 -17.85 -13.76
N GLN A 229 -2.50 -16.71 -14.44
CA GLN A 229 -1.41 -16.54 -15.41
C GLN A 229 -0.26 -15.71 -14.83
N GLU A 230 0.97 -16.23 -14.90
CA GLU A 230 2.17 -15.51 -14.41
C GLU A 230 2.33 -14.16 -15.12
N LEU A 231 2.48 -13.10 -14.34
CA LEU A 231 2.79 -11.75 -14.81
C LEU A 231 4.30 -11.62 -15.02
N LYS A 232 4.66 -11.27 -16.25
CA LYS A 232 6.02 -10.92 -16.67
C LYS A 232 5.94 -9.95 -17.84
N LEU A 233 7.01 -9.20 -18.05
CA LEU A 233 7.14 -8.42 -19.28
C LEU A 233 7.08 -9.35 -20.50
N THR A 234 6.60 -8.80 -21.61
CA THR A 234 6.68 -9.50 -22.90
C THR A 234 8.13 -9.58 -23.38
N ALA A 235 8.37 -10.28 -24.49
CA ALA A 235 9.71 -10.36 -25.08
C ALA A 235 10.29 -9.01 -25.54
N ASN A 236 9.45 -7.97 -25.63
CA ASN A 236 9.84 -6.60 -25.99
C ASN A 236 9.88 -5.65 -24.80
N ASP A 237 9.93 -6.18 -23.56
CA ASP A 237 9.89 -5.42 -22.31
C ASP A 237 8.59 -4.63 -22.07
N ASP A 238 7.53 -4.90 -22.84
CA ASP A 238 6.21 -4.30 -22.61
C ASP A 238 5.49 -4.94 -21.41
N VAL A 239 4.70 -4.13 -20.69
CA VAL A 239 3.72 -4.60 -19.71
C VAL A 239 2.65 -5.45 -20.41
N PRO A 240 2.37 -6.67 -19.95
CA PRO A 240 1.40 -7.54 -20.60
C PRO A 240 -0.04 -7.00 -20.46
N ALA A 241 -0.92 -7.44 -21.34
CA ALA A 241 -2.35 -7.14 -21.21
C ALA A 241 -2.91 -7.74 -19.90
N LEU A 242 -3.37 -6.88 -19.00
CA LEU A 242 -4.02 -7.28 -17.75
C LEU A 242 -5.46 -7.75 -18.03
N LYS A 243 -5.65 -9.05 -18.24
CA LYS A 243 -6.94 -9.64 -18.59
C LYS A 243 -7.78 -9.95 -17.34
N GLY A 244 -8.92 -9.29 -17.22
CA GLY A 244 -9.89 -9.56 -16.17
C GLY A 244 -10.86 -10.69 -16.53
N GLN A 245 -11.46 -11.31 -15.52
CA GLN A 245 -12.51 -12.33 -15.68
C GLN A 245 -13.87 -11.72 -15.31
N LYS A 246 -14.91 -11.99 -16.11
CA LYS A 246 -16.27 -11.56 -15.78
C LYS A 246 -16.87 -12.48 -14.72
N VAL A 247 -17.38 -11.90 -13.65
CA VAL A 247 -18.09 -12.61 -12.58
C VAL A 247 -19.50 -12.05 -12.44
N LYS A 248 -20.46 -12.91 -12.08
CA LYS A 248 -21.86 -12.51 -11.83
C LYS A 248 -22.01 -12.00 -10.39
N ALA A 249 -23.11 -11.31 -10.11
CA ALA A 249 -23.53 -11.01 -8.75
C ALA A 249 -23.62 -12.29 -7.90
N GLY A 250 -23.35 -12.18 -6.60
CA GLY A 250 -23.36 -13.29 -5.65
C GLY A 250 -21.98 -13.51 -5.03
N ASN A 251 -21.71 -14.75 -4.60
CA ASN A 251 -20.46 -15.09 -3.91
C ASN A 251 -19.30 -15.22 -4.89
N VAL A 252 -18.23 -14.47 -4.64
CA VAL A 252 -16.93 -14.59 -5.31
C VAL A 252 -15.96 -15.24 -4.33
N GLN A 253 -15.37 -16.35 -4.75
CA GLN A 253 -14.38 -17.06 -3.94
C GLN A 253 -13.07 -16.27 -3.86
N LEU A 254 -12.48 -16.26 -2.67
CA LEU A 254 -11.25 -15.58 -2.35
C LEU A 254 -10.29 -16.57 -1.69
N PRO A 255 -9.29 -17.09 -2.43
CA PRO A 255 -8.33 -18.05 -1.89
C PRO A 255 -7.59 -17.52 -0.66
N ALA A 256 -6.99 -18.43 0.11
CA ALA A 256 -6.00 -18.08 1.13
C ALA A 256 -4.89 -17.21 0.51
N HIS A 257 -4.39 -16.24 1.27
CA HIS A 257 -3.28 -15.37 0.85
C HIS A 257 -3.46 -14.78 -0.55
N SER A 258 -4.57 -14.10 -0.78
CA SER A 258 -4.91 -13.56 -2.09
C SER A 258 -5.36 -12.12 -2.05
N ILE A 259 -5.17 -11.44 -3.19
CA ILE A 259 -5.47 -10.01 -3.35
C ILE A 259 -6.35 -9.88 -4.58
N LEU A 260 -7.57 -9.41 -4.37
CA LEU A 260 -8.62 -9.33 -5.37
C LEU A 260 -8.95 -7.86 -5.68
N PHE A 261 -8.81 -7.46 -6.95
CA PHE A 261 -9.43 -6.24 -7.46
C PHE A 261 -10.71 -6.58 -8.23
N LEU A 262 -11.78 -5.87 -7.92
CA LEU A 262 -13.05 -5.90 -8.64
C LEU A 262 -13.34 -4.53 -9.22
N THR A 263 -13.81 -4.51 -10.47
CA THR A 263 -14.24 -3.27 -11.13
C THR A 263 -15.70 -3.40 -11.54
N PHE A 264 -16.49 -2.42 -11.13
CA PHE A 264 -17.89 -2.26 -11.46
C PHE A 264 -18.02 -1.04 -12.36
N ASP A 265 -18.46 -1.25 -13.59
CA ASP A 265 -18.59 -0.17 -14.59
C ASP A 265 -19.69 0.84 -14.24
N LYS A 266 -20.71 0.39 -13.50
CA LYS A 266 -21.80 1.21 -13.01
C LYS A 266 -22.26 0.63 -11.68
N PHE A 267 -22.48 1.50 -10.70
CA PHE A 267 -23.03 1.16 -9.40
C PHE A 267 -24.13 2.15 -9.05
#